data_AF-I3TGK2-F1
#
_entry.id   AF-I3TGK2-F1
#
_cell.length_a   1.000
_cell.length_b   1.000
_cell.length_c   1.000
_cell.angle_alpha   90.00
_cell.angle_beta   90.00
_cell.angle_gamma   90.00
#
_symmetry.space_group_name_H-M   'P 1'
#
loop_
_entity.id
_entity.type
_entity.pdbx_description
1 polymer ?
#
loop_
_entity_poly.entity_id
_entity_poly.type
_entity_poly.pdbx_seq_one_letter_code
_entity_poly.pdbx_strand_id
1 'polypeptide(L)'
;MKSALLRAPEGEGAGGDAPAPAAPAAGQDAAPKVPSSLFDMVDQKTDTTAAPAADAGKPADAAGKQRPEWLPEQFWDATKGEAQWEKLAQSHQDLRRQLGKGDHKPPATADAYKLPQLGEKPILDVPADDPALKAFRDAAHAQGLSQGQFDALIAPVLATLAEAMPPAETPETRQAAYKAELQKLGTGGAGLVKAVGQWGRGLFQKEALTADEWEEFQLAAGTAAGVRMLSKLRDLAGEKSIPMDPMSMSSSVGSMAEVEALYKEKDFDTSPEKQRKAQEMINRLIANGTIR
;
A
#
# COMPACT_ATOMS: atom_id res chain seq x y z
N MET A 1 -32.68 -21.54 37.59
CA MET A 1 -32.11 -20.49 38.48
C MET A 1 -31.43 -19.44 37.60
N LYS A 2 -31.75 -18.16 37.88
CA LYS A 2 -30.95 -16.94 37.65
C LYS A 2 -30.46 -16.60 36.24
N SER A 3 -31.29 -15.83 35.53
CA SER A 3 -30.87 -14.91 34.46
C SER A 3 -30.65 -13.50 35.04
N ALA A 4 -29.48 -12.92 34.77
CA ALA A 4 -29.08 -11.52 34.99
C ALA A 4 -27.73 -11.34 34.25
N LEU A 5 -27.33 -10.20 33.70
CA LEU A 5 -27.85 -8.83 33.83
C LEU A 5 -27.58 -8.10 32.49
N LEU A 6 -28.56 -7.37 31.95
CA LEU A 6 -28.37 -6.50 30.77
C LEU A 6 -28.38 -5.05 31.26
N ARG A 7 -27.43 -4.22 30.83
CA ARG A 7 -27.38 -2.79 31.20
C ARG A 7 -26.94 -1.92 30.01
N ALA A 8 -27.81 -0.98 29.63
CA ALA A 8 -27.54 0.06 28.64
C ALA A 8 -26.63 1.17 29.21
N PRO A 9 -26.19 2.10 28.35
CA PRO A 9 -26.74 3.47 28.48
C PRO A 9 -27.20 4.10 27.15
N GLU A 10 -28.12 5.07 27.28
CA GLU A 10 -28.62 5.96 26.22
C GLU A 10 -27.96 7.36 26.30
N GLY A 11 -27.98 8.11 25.18
CA GLY A 11 -27.86 9.57 25.11
C GLY A 11 -26.48 10.22 25.33
N GLU A 12 -26.17 11.42 24.84
CA GLU A 12 -26.87 12.32 23.89
C GLU A 12 -25.91 13.45 23.43
N GLY A 13 -26.22 14.18 22.33
CA GLY A 13 -25.51 15.39 21.87
C GLY A 13 -24.45 15.13 20.77
N ALA A 14 -24.66 15.35 19.47
CA ALA A 14 -25.44 16.35 18.71
C ALA A 14 -24.86 17.78 18.76
N GLY A 15 -24.46 18.31 17.59
CA GLY A 15 -23.94 19.67 17.44
C GLY A 15 -22.90 19.81 16.32
N GLY A 16 -23.34 19.81 15.05
CA GLY A 16 -22.53 20.26 13.93
C GLY A 16 -23.06 21.58 13.41
N ASP A 17 -22.17 22.49 12.98
CA ASP A 17 -22.49 23.49 11.96
C ASP A 17 -21.21 23.99 11.25
N ALA A 18 -21.32 24.16 9.94
CA ALA A 18 -20.41 24.89 9.07
C ALA A 18 -21.24 25.26 7.82
N PRO A 19 -21.15 26.50 7.30
CA PRO A 19 -20.14 26.74 6.27
C PRO A 19 -19.54 28.17 6.19
N ALA A 20 -18.31 28.24 5.65
CA ALA A 20 -17.69 29.15 4.64
C ALA A 20 -18.26 30.59 4.36
N PRO A 21 -17.50 31.56 3.75
CA PRO A 21 -16.29 31.35 2.91
C PRO A 21 -15.17 32.44 2.91
N ALA A 22 -14.15 32.17 2.06
CA ALA A 22 -13.34 33.11 1.25
C ALA A 22 -12.13 33.88 1.85
N ALA A 23 -10.96 33.68 1.22
CA ALA A 23 -9.71 34.45 1.35
C ALA A 23 -9.64 35.61 0.32
N PRO A 24 -8.71 36.59 0.46
CA PRO A 24 -7.34 36.49 -0.12
C PRO A 24 -6.22 37.15 0.74
N ALA A 25 -4.91 37.14 0.43
CA ALA A 25 -4.01 36.21 -0.31
C ALA A 25 -2.52 36.68 -0.15
N ALA A 26 -1.57 35.81 -0.56
CA ALA A 26 -0.15 36.08 -0.87
C ALA A 26 0.86 36.45 0.25
N GLY A 27 2.01 35.73 0.26
CA GLY A 27 3.15 35.98 1.16
C GLY A 27 4.11 34.78 1.27
N GLN A 28 4.74 34.36 0.17
CA GLN A 28 5.86 33.41 0.21
C GLN A 28 7.12 34.15 0.67
N ASP A 29 7.94 33.57 1.57
CA ASP A 29 9.34 33.31 1.24
C ASP A 29 10.13 32.45 2.25
N ALA A 30 11.05 31.67 1.67
CA ALA A 30 12.26 31.04 2.20
C ALA A 30 12.42 30.70 3.71
N ALA A 31 12.41 29.39 4.02
CA ALA A 31 13.12 28.86 5.18
C ALA A 31 14.65 28.80 4.91
N PRO A 32 15.53 29.25 5.82
CA PRO A 32 16.97 29.17 5.63
C PRO A 32 17.49 27.74 5.72
N LYS A 33 18.39 27.37 4.79
CA LYS A 33 19.06 26.06 4.75
C LYS A 33 19.95 25.86 5.97
N VAL A 34 19.77 24.74 6.68
CA VAL A 34 20.79 24.22 7.60
C VAL A 34 21.91 23.52 6.78
N PRO A 35 23.20 23.84 7.02
CA PRO A 35 24.31 23.27 6.25
C PRO A 35 24.47 21.78 6.54
N SER A 36 24.70 20.99 5.49
CA SER A 36 24.65 19.52 5.54
C SER A 36 26.01 18.83 5.69
N SER A 37 27.08 19.53 6.11
CA SER A 37 28.39 18.90 6.29
C SER A 37 29.26 19.54 7.37
N LEU A 38 30.19 18.75 7.91
CA LEU A 38 31.08 19.11 9.03
C LEU A 38 32.17 20.14 8.68
N PHE A 39 32.32 20.51 7.40
CA PHE A 39 33.41 21.38 6.94
C PHE A 39 33.14 22.88 7.07
N ASP A 40 31.88 23.31 7.26
CA ASP A 40 31.52 24.71 7.54
C ASP A 40 31.94 25.19 8.95
N MET A 41 32.46 24.30 9.80
CA MET A 41 32.66 24.55 11.24
C MET A 41 34.12 24.82 11.66
N VAL A 42 35.03 25.01 10.69
CA VAL A 42 36.49 25.07 10.93
C VAL A 42 37.11 26.47 10.72
N ASP A 43 36.37 27.45 10.18
CA ASP A 43 36.93 28.76 9.77
C ASP A 43 36.59 29.98 10.69
N GLN A 44 36.04 29.76 11.89
CA GLN A 44 35.93 30.85 12.89
C GLN A 44 36.38 30.45 14.29
N LYS A 45 37.66 30.70 14.56
CA LYS A 45 38.18 30.90 15.91
C LYS A 45 39.41 31.82 15.89
N THR A 46 39.26 33.06 16.35
CA THR A 46 40.12 33.70 17.38
C THR A 46 39.66 35.11 17.74
N ASP A 47 39.76 35.39 19.04
CA ASP A 47 39.95 36.68 19.73
C ASP A 47 38.88 37.79 19.83
N THR A 48 38.24 37.81 21.01
CA THR A 48 38.49 38.81 22.08
C THR A 48 38.62 40.30 21.70
N THR A 49 37.66 41.14 22.12
CA THR A 49 37.87 42.30 23.04
C THR A 49 36.61 43.16 23.27
N ALA A 50 36.32 43.44 24.56
CA ALA A 50 35.56 44.55 25.18
C ALA A 50 34.13 44.98 24.72
N ALA A 51 33.26 45.11 25.73
CA ALA A 51 31.99 45.86 25.77
C ALA A 51 32.26 47.40 26.02
N PRO A 52 31.28 48.32 26.24
CA PRO A 52 29.83 48.14 26.52
C PRO A 52 28.82 49.20 25.99
N ALA A 53 27.52 48.88 26.08
CA ALA A 53 26.34 49.74 26.42
C ALA A 53 25.06 48.91 26.16
N ALA A 54 24.18 48.59 27.14
CA ALA A 54 23.08 49.42 27.68
C ALA A 54 22.08 49.90 26.59
N ASP A 55 20.76 49.75 26.70
CA ASP A 55 19.91 49.70 27.91
C ASP A 55 18.51 49.04 27.67
N ALA A 56 17.79 48.77 28.78
CA ALA A 56 16.34 48.67 28.97
C ALA A 56 15.49 47.64 28.18
N GLY A 57 15.08 46.57 28.89
CA GLY A 57 14.03 45.65 28.47
C GLY A 57 13.57 44.68 29.56
N LYS A 58 13.43 45.15 30.81
CA LYS A 58 13.16 44.30 32.00
C LYS A 58 11.66 44.17 32.32
N PRO A 59 11.08 42.95 32.37
CA PRO A 59 9.96 42.61 33.25
C PRO A 59 10.44 42.30 34.69
N ALA A 60 9.53 42.43 35.65
CA ALA A 60 9.81 42.56 37.08
C ALA A 60 10.53 41.37 37.77
N ASP A 61 11.12 41.68 38.93
CA ASP A 61 11.86 40.80 39.83
C ASP A 61 11.21 39.44 40.15
N ALA A 62 11.92 38.37 39.82
CA ALA A 62 12.15 37.27 40.77
C ALA A 62 13.56 37.47 41.37
N ALA A 63 13.65 37.81 42.65
CA ALA A 63 14.91 38.17 43.28
C ALA A 63 15.83 36.95 43.50
N GLY A 64 17.00 36.96 42.84
CA GLY A 64 18.23 36.46 43.47
C GLY A 64 18.75 35.05 43.13
N LYS A 65 18.26 34.37 42.08
CA LYS A 65 18.98 33.19 41.54
C LYS A 65 19.10 33.25 40.01
N GLN A 66 20.34 33.34 39.53
CA GLN A 66 20.68 33.04 38.14
C GLN A 66 20.73 31.52 37.95
N ARG A 67 20.44 31.02 36.74
CA ARG A 67 20.58 29.59 36.40
C ARG A 67 22.06 29.19 36.60
N PRO A 68 22.37 28.16 37.42
CA PRO A 68 23.73 27.65 37.50
C PRO A 68 24.18 27.06 36.16
N GLU A 69 25.42 27.34 35.72
CA GLU A 69 25.92 26.86 34.42
C GLU A 69 25.86 25.33 34.26
N TRP A 70 26.03 24.58 35.35
CA TRP A 70 25.98 23.13 35.37
C TRP A 70 24.56 22.55 35.18
N LEU A 71 23.50 23.35 35.35
CA LEU A 71 22.12 22.90 35.28
C LEU A 71 21.55 23.15 33.86
N PRO A 72 21.22 22.11 33.08
CA PRO A 72 20.63 22.28 31.75
C PRO A 72 19.34 23.10 31.77
N GLU A 73 19.14 23.93 30.75
CA GLU A 73 18.03 24.89 30.66
C GLU A 73 16.64 24.21 30.76
N GLN A 74 16.51 23.00 30.22
CA GLN A 74 15.30 22.16 30.32
C GLN A 74 14.87 21.81 31.77
N PHE A 75 15.77 21.98 32.75
CA PHE A 75 15.52 21.78 34.19
C PHE A 75 15.50 23.09 34.98
N TRP A 76 15.48 24.25 34.32
CA TRP A 76 15.35 25.57 34.94
C TRP A 76 13.93 26.13 34.72
N ASP A 77 13.32 26.73 35.73
CA ASP A 77 12.09 27.49 35.60
C ASP A 77 12.44 29.00 35.58
N ALA A 78 12.47 29.58 34.38
CA ALA A 78 12.78 31.00 34.20
C ALA A 78 11.68 31.94 34.77
N THR A 79 10.46 31.44 34.95
CA THR A 79 9.33 32.20 35.50
C THR A 79 9.36 32.24 37.02
N LYS A 80 9.85 31.17 37.67
CA LYS A 80 10.00 31.09 39.13
C LYS A 80 11.40 31.42 39.64
N GLY A 81 12.42 31.41 38.77
CA GLY A 81 13.81 31.60 39.14
C GLY A 81 14.39 30.43 39.93
N GLU A 82 13.90 29.21 39.69
CA GLU A 82 14.23 28.02 40.47
C GLU A 82 14.52 26.79 39.58
N ALA A 83 15.33 25.87 40.10
CA ALA A 83 15.57 24.60 39.44
C ALA A 83 14.38 23.66 39.62
N GLN A 84 13.96 23.01 38.53
CA GLN A 84 12.87 22.04 38.49
C GLN A 84 13.36 20.67 38.99
N TRP A 85 13.70 20.60 40.29
CA TRP A 85 14.27 19.42 40.94
C TRP A 85 13.42 18.16 40.74
N GLU A 86 12.09 18.30 40.69
CA GLU A 86 11.19 17.17 40.41
C GLU A 86 11.38 16.62 39.00
N LYS A 87 11.52 17.48 37.98
CA LYS A 87 11.84 17.03 36.60
C LYS A 87 13.23 16.43 36.50
N LEU A 88 14.21 16.94 37.25
CA LEU A 88 15.56 16.38 37.29
C LEU A 88 15.54 14.98 37.95
N ALA A 89 14.85 14.83 39.08
CA ALA A 89 14.67 13.56 39.77
C ALA A 89 13.89 12.56 38.91
N GLN A 90 12.83 13.00 38.23
CA GLN A 90 12.04 12.18 37.32
C GLN A 90 12.86 11.75 36.09
N SER A 91 13.63 12.65 35.48
CA SER A 91 14.62 12.32 34.44
C SER A 91 15.60 11.25 34.91
N HIS A 92 16.18 11.38 36.11
CA HIS A 92 17.07 10.36 36.67
C HIS A 92 16.35 9.03 37.00
N GLN A 93 15.09 9.06 37.45
CA GLN A 93 14.30 7.86 37.65
C GLN A 93 13.99 7.16 36.32
N ASP A 94 13.62 7.89 35.28
CA ASP A 94 13.29 7.34 33.97
C ASP A 94 14.53 6.84 33.24
N LEU A 95 15.68 7.53 33.37
CA LEU A 95 16.97 7.04 32.89
C LEU A 95 17.41 5.78 33.65
N ARG A 96 17.23 5.73 34.98
CA ARG A 96 17.45 4.52 35.78
C ARG A 96 16.47 3.39 35.42
N ARG A 97 15.23 3.69 35.02
CA ARG A 97 14.25 2.69 34.53
C ARG A 97 14.65 2.14 33.17
N GLN A 98 15.04 3.00 32.23
CA GLN A 98 15.52 2.61 30.89
C GLN A 98 16.81 1.77 30.96
N LEU A 99 17.77 2.18 31.80
CA LEU A 99 18.94 1.35 32.10
C LEU A 99 18.56 0.09 32.88
N GLY A 100 17.60 0.15 33.80
CA GLY A 100 17.15 -0.99 34.59
C GLY A 100 16.47 -2.10 33.77
N LYS A 101 15.77 -1.74 32.69
CA LYS A 101 15.11 -2.70 31.78
C LYS A 101 16.08 -3.53 30.93
N GLY A 102 17.31 -3.05 30.73
CA GLY A 102 18.28 -3.73 29.88
C GLY A 102 18.06 -3.52 28.37
N ASP A 103 17.11 -2.70 27.94
CA ASP A 103 16.80 -2.41 26.51
C ASP A 103 17.99 -1.76 25.73
N HIS A 104 19.03 -1.35 26.45
CA HIS A 104 20.29 -0.82 25.94
C HIS A 104 21.40 -1.89 25.82
N LYS A 105 21.15 -3.12 26.28
CA LYS A 105 22.10 -4.23 26.18
C LYS A 105 21.82 -5.02 24.89
N PRO A 106 22.86 -5.56 24.24
CA PRO A 106 22.65 -6.55 23.19
C PRO A 106 21.96 -7.80 23.74
N PRO A 107 21.15 -8.50 22.93
CA PRO A 107 20.66 -9.83 23.24
C PRO A 107 21.80 -10.80 23.56
N ALA A 108 21.53 -11.84 24.34
CA ALA A 108 22.56 -12.77 24.83
C ALA A 108 23.23 -13.62 23.72
N THR A 109 22.56 -13.77 22.58
CA THR A 109 23.06 -14.47 21.39
C THR A 109 22.59 -13.72 20.13
N ALA A 110 23.28 -13.93 19.01
CA ALA A 110 22.87 -13.38 17.71
C ALA A 110 21.43 -13.81 17.35
N ASP A 111 21.08 -15.08 17.54
CA ASP A 111 19.76 -15.62 17.17
C ASP A 111 18.60 -15.04 17.99
N ALA A 112 18.88 -14.34 19.10
CA ALA A 112 17.86 -13.69 19.92
C ALA A 112 17.39 -12.33 19.35
N TYR A 113 18.02 -11.78 18.30
CA TYR A 113 17.50 -10.60 17.59
C TYR A 113 16.22 -10.93 16.82
N LYS A 114 15.16 -10.19 17.15
CA LYS A 114 13.85 -10.28 16.49
C LYS A 114 13.80 -9.37 15.27
N LEU A 115 13.00 -9.74 14.28
CA LEU A 115 12.65 -8.83 13.19
C LEU A 115 11.56 -7.84 13.65
N PRO A 116 11.61 -6.57 13.21
CA PRO A 116 10.52 -5.62 13.43
C PRO A 116 9.26 -6.06 12.68
N GLN A 117 8.11 -5.86 13.32
CA GLN A 117 6.79 -6.20 12.80
C GLN A 117 5.96 -4.92 12.61
N LEU A 118 5.05 -4.92 11.64
CA LEU A 118 4.17 -3.79 11.37
C LEU A 118 2.72 -4.22 11.67
N GLY A 119 2.28 -3.97 12.90
CA GLY A 119 1.02 -4.52 13.42
C GLY A 119 1.17 -5.99 13.82
N GLU A 120 0.15 -6.81 13.52
CA GLU A 120 0.13 -8.25 13.85
C GLU A 120 0.92 -9.14 12.86
N LYS A 121 1.61 -8.55 11.89
CA LYS A 121 2.33 -9.29 10.84
C LYS A 121 3.78 -8.81 10.70
N PRO A 122 4.73 -9.71 10.39
CA PRO A 122 6.07 -9.31 9.97
C PRO A 122 5.99 -8.49 8.67
N ILE A 123 6.90 -7.54 8.51
CA ILE A 123 6.98 -6.67 7.32
C ILE A 123 7.20 -7.51 6.05
N LEU A 124 7.96 -8.60 6.19
CA LEU A 124 8.27 -9.58 5.16
C LEU A 124 8.38 -10.95 5.83
N ASP A 125 7.88 -12.00 5.19
CA ASP A 125 7.99 -13.37 5.70
C ASP A 125 9.39 -13.93 5.38
N VAL A 126 10.36 -13.55 6.21
CA VAL A 126 11.78 -13.93 6.06
C VAL A 126 12.04 -15.22 6.86
N PRO A 127 12.57 -16.29 6.23
CA PRO A 127 12.92 -17.52 6.94
C PRO A 127 13.85 -17.28 8.12
N ALA A 128 13.65 -18.01 9.23
CA ALA A 128 14.47 -17.87 10.43
C ALA A 128 15.97 -18.15 10.16
N ASP A 129 16.24 -19.09 9.25
CA ASP A 129 17.56 -19.55 8.79
C ASP A 129 18.10 -18.78 7.56
N ASP A 130 17.50 -17.64 7.18
CA ASP A 130 17.99 -16.84 6.05
C ASP A 130 19.46 -16.44 6.25
N PRO A 131 20.38 -16.73 5.30
CA PRO A 131 21.81 -16.48 5.48
C PRO A 131 22.18 -15.01 5.63
N ALA A 132 21.45 -14.10 4.97
CA ALA A 132 21.70 -12.66 5.08
C ALA A 132 21.23 -12.13 6.44
N LEU A 133 20.06 -12.58 6.90
CA LEU A 133 19.57 -12.29 8.23
C LEU A 133 20.51 -12.84 9.31
N LYS A 134 21.00 -14.08 9.18
CA LYS A 134 21.98 -14.64 10.11
C LYS A 134 23.26 -13.81 10.15
N ALA A 135 23.84 -13.49 9.00
CA ALA A 135 25.04 -12.64 8.92
C ALA A 135 24.81 -11.25 9.56
N PHE A 136 23.62 -10.67 9.37
CA PHE A 136 23.24 -9.39 9.98
C PHE A 136 23.08 -9.49 11.50
N ARG A 137 22.45 -10.55 12.02
CA ARG A 137 22.37 -10.86 13.46
C ARG A 137 23.76 -11.07 14.08
N ASP A 138 24.63 -11.83 13.43
CA ASP A 138 26.00 -12.10 13.87
C ASP A 138 26.80 -10.78 13.95
N ALA A 139 26.71 -9.93 12.92
CA ALA A 139 27.34 -8.61 12.88
C ALA A 139 26.79 -7.66 13.96
N ALA A 140 25.47 -7.62 14.16
CA ALA A 140 24.83 -6.82 15.20
C ALA A 140 25.28 -7.25 16.61
N HIS A 141 25.39 -8.56 16.85
CA HIS A 141 25.88 -9.10 18.12
C HIS A 141 27.36 -8.73 18.34
N ALA A 142 28.20 -8.87 17.32
CA ALA A 142 29.61 -8.51 17.38
C ALA A 142 29.86 -7.01 17.64
N GLN A 143 28.96 -6.14 17.16
CA GLN A 143 28.98 -4.69 17.44
C GLN A 143 28.25 -4.30 18.73
N GLY A 144 27.66 -5.26 19.46
CA GLY A 144 26.96 -5.01 20.72
C GLY A 144 25.68 -4.18 20.59
N LEU A 145 25.03 -4.20 19.43
CA LEU A 145 23.81 -3.41 19.18
C LEU A 145 22.66 -3.85 20.09
N SER A 146 21.86 -2.92 20.60
CA SER A 146 20.60 -3.29 21.26
C SER A 146 19.54 -3.71 20.23
N GLN A 147 18.48 -4.40 20.69
CA GLN A 147 17.35 -4.75 19.82
C GLN A 147 16.76 -3.51 19.13
N GLY A 148 16.62 -2.38 19.83
CA GLY A 148 16.10 -1.14 19.23
C GLY A 148 17.02 -0.54 18.16
N GLN A 149 18.34 -0.73 18.27
CA GLN A 149 19.31 -0.33 17.24
C GLN A 149 19.27 -1.28 16.03
N PHE A 150 19.12 -2.58 16.27
CA PHE A 150 18.88 -3.58 15.22
C PHE A 150 17.61 -3.25 14.42
N ASP A 151 16.49 -2.99 15.13
CA ASP A 151 15.20 -2.63 14.53
C ASP A 151 15.31 -1.36 13.67
N ALA A 152 15.97 -0.31 14.18
CA ALA A 152 16.15 0.95 13.45
C ALA A 152 16.96 0.81 12.15
N LEU A 153 17.88 -0.17 12.08
CA LEU A 153 18.69 -0.43 10.89
C LEU A 153 17.96 -1.32 9.87
N ILE A 154 17.25 -2.36 10.33
CA ILE A 154 16.64 -3.37 9.45
C ILE A 154 15.23 -2.99 8.99
N ALA A 155 14.46 -2.23 9.78
CA ALA A 155 13.11 -1.80 9.42
C ALA A 155 13.01 -1.07 8.06
N PRO A 156 13.86 -0.06 7.73
CA PRO A 156 13.77 0.59 6.42
C PRO A 156 14.14 -0.36 5.27
N VAL A 157 15.10 -1.26 5.46
CA VAL A 157 15.48 -2.27 4.46
C VAL A 157 14.30 -3.20 4.18
N LEU A 158 13.65 -3.73 5.21
CA LEU A 158 12.48 -4.60 5.08
C LEU A 158 11.29 -3.87 4.44
N ALA A 159 11.08 -2.59 4.77
CA ALA A 159 10.03 -1.77 4.17
C ALA A 159 10.25 -1.59 2.66
N THR A 160 11.46 -1.21 2.22
CA THR A 160 11.78 -1.08 0.79
C THR A 160 11.72 -2.43 0.06
N LEU A 161 12.11 -3.54 0.70
CA LEU A 161 11.93 -4.88 0.14
C LEU A 161 10.44 -5.23 -0.02
N ALA A 162 9.60 -4.90 0.96
CA ALA A 162 8.16 -5.13 0.91
C ALA A 162 7.45 -4.27 -0.16
N GLU A 163 7.89 -3.03 -0.40
CA GLU A 163 7.42 -2.18 -1.51
C GLU A 163 7.89 -2.68 -2.88
N ALA A 164 9.09 -3.25 -2.97
CA ALA A 164 9.63 -3.80 -4.21
C ALA A 164 9.03 -5.17 -4.58
N MET A 165 8.47 -5.90 -3.61
CA MET A 165 7.72 -7.11 -3.88
C MET A 165 6.37 -6.76 -4.52
N PRO A 166 5.89 -7.54 -5.52
CA PRO A 166 4.49 -7.43 -5.93
C PRO A 166 3.59 -7.70 -4.71
N PRO A 167 2.50 -6.92 -4.52
CA PRO A 167 1.61 -7.12 -3.40
C PRO A 167 1.07 -8.56 -3.42
N ALA A 168 1.14 -9.24 -2.27
CA ALA A 168 0.70 -10.62 -2.15
C ALA A 168 -0.74 -10.77 -2.67
N GLU A 169 -1.00 -11.80 -3.49
CA GLU A 169 -2.35 -12.03 -4.03
C GLU A 169 -3.35 -12.22 -2.89
N THR A 170 -4.25 -11.25 -2.73
CA THR A 170 -5.38 -11.36 -1.81
C THR A 170 -6.57 -12.01 -2.54
N PRO A 171 -7.54 -12.58 -1.80
CA PRO A 171 -8.77 -13.09 -2.40
C PRO A 171 -9.50 -12.03 -3.25
N GLU A 172 -9.44 -10.76 -2.83
CA GLU A 172 -10.06 -9.63 -3.52
C GLU A 172 -9.33 -9.30 -4.83
N THR A 173 -7.99 -9.23 -4.85
CA THR A 173 -7.24 -8.96 -6.08
C THR A 173 -7.39 -10.10 -7.10
N ARG A 174 -7.37 -11.35 -6.65
CA ARG A 174 -7.64 -12.52 -7.50
C ARG A 174 -9.07 -12.52 -8.06
N GLN A 175 -10.07 -12.14 -7.26
CA GLN A 175 -11.45 -12.02 -7.74
C GLN A 175 -11.63 -10.85 -8.73
N ALA A 176 -10.90 -9.74 -8.53
CA ALA A 176 -10.88 -8.63 -9.48
C ALA A 176 -10.23 -9.04 -10.83
N ALA A 177 -9.10 -9.75 -10.79
CA ALA A 177 -8.45 -10.29 -11.98
C ALA A 177 -9.37 -11.25 -12.74
N TYR A 178 -10.03 -12.19 -12.04
CA TYR A 178 -11.01 -13.11 -12.65
C TYR A 178 -12.19 -12.37 -13.30
N LYS A 179 -12.71 -11.31 -12.67
CA LYS A 179 -13.76 -10.45 -13.27
C LYS A 179 -13.27 -9.74 -14.53
N ALA A 180 -12.02 -9.26 -14.55
CA ALA A 180 -11.43 -8.62 -15.73
C ALA A 180 -11.23 -9.64 -16.89
N GLU A 181 -10.79 -10.86 -16.60
CA GLU A 181 -10.71 -11.93 -17.60
C GLU A 181 -12.09 -12.34 -18.14
N LEU A 182 -13.11 -12.45 -17.28
CA LEU A 182 -14.49 -12.68 -17.73
C LEU A 182 -15.01 -11.55 -18.63
N GLN A 183 -14.73 -10.28 -18.32
CA GLN A 183 -15.10 -9.15 -19.17
C GLN A 183 -14.45 -9.24 -20.55
N LYS A 184 -13.17 -9.63 -20.62
CA LYS A 184 -12.47 -9.86 -21.91
C LYS A 184 -13.12 -10.93 -22.78
N LEU A 185 -13.93 -11.84 -22.22
CA LEU A 185 -14.67 -12.87 -22.96
C LEU A 185 -16.05 -12.42 -23.47
N GLY A 186 -16.54 -11.25 -23.04
CA GLY A 186 -17.84 -10.71 -23.45
C GLY A 186 -19.06 -11.40 -22.81
N THR A 187 -20.25 -11.10 -23.31
CA THR A 187 -21.54 -11.52 -22.72
C THR A 187 -21.74 -13.04 -22.63
N GLY A 188 -21.17 -13.82 -23.56
CA GLY A 188 -21.16 -15.28 -23.52
C GLY A 188 -20.06 -15.90 -22.65
N GLY A 189 -19.15 -15.09 -22.09
CA GLY A 189 -17.89 -15.54 -21.49
C GLY A 189 -18.05 -16.51 -20.32
N ALA A 190 -19.00 -16.26 -19.42
CA ALA A 190 -19.27 -17.16 -18.29
C ALA A 190 -19.76 -18.55 -18.75
N GLY A 191 -20.55 -18.60 -19.83
CA GLY A 191 -20.97 -19.87 -20.46
C GLY A 191 -19.79 -20.61 -21.09
N LEU A 192 -18.89 -19.88 -21.75
CA LEU A 192 -17.69 -20.44 -22.36
C LEU A 192 -16.73 -21.04 -21.32
N VAL A 193 -16.42 -20.30 -20.24
CA VAL A 193 -15.59 -20.79 -19.10
C VAL A 193 -16.21 -22.06 -18.50
N LYS A 194 -17.53 -22.06 -18.27
CA LYS A 194 -18.24 -23.23 -17.73
C LYS A 194 -18.11 -24.44 -18.65
N ALA A 195 -18.29 -24.26 -19.97
CA ALA A 195 -18.23 -25.35 -20.94
C ALA A 195 -16.81 -25.91 -21.09
N VAL A 196 -15.79 -25.05 -21.18
CA VAL A 196 -14.37 -25.46 -21.23
C VAL A 196 -13.96 -26.18 -19.94
N GLY A 197 -14.35 -25.66 -18.77
CA GLY A 197 -14.06 -26.32 -17.48
C GLY A 197 -14.81 -27.63 -17.27
N GLN A 198 -16.00 -27.81 -17.84
CA GLN A 198 -16.71 -29.10 -17.85
C GLN A 198 -16.01 -30.11 -18.76
N TRP A 199 -15.58 -29.70 -19.96
CA TRP A 199 -14.84 -30.54 -20.89
C TRP A 199 -13.50 -31.00 -20.31
N GLY A 200 -12.66 -30.09 -19.79
CA GLY A 200 -11.38 -30.42 -19.18
C GLY A 200 -11.49 -31.39 -18.00
N ARG A 201 -12.45 -31.17 -17.09
CA ARG A 201 -12.76 -32.15 -16.02
C ARG A 201 -13.17 -33.51 -16.58
N GLY A 202 -13.89 -33.53 -17.70
CA GLY A 202 -14.26 -34.76 -18.39
C GLY A 202 -13.06 -35.48 -19.01
N LEU A 203 -12.03 -34.76 -19.47
CA LEU A 203 -10.77 -35.37 -19.94
C LEU A 203 -9.97 -35.96 -18.76
N PHE A 204 -9.82 -35.21 -17.67
CA PHE A 204 -9.14 -35.66 -16.46
C PHE A 204 -9.81 -36.90 -15.83
N GLN A 205 -11.15 -36.91 -15.72
CA GLN A 205 -11.91 -38.07 -15.22
C GLN A 205 -11.85 -39.31 -16.14
N LYS A 206 -11.47 -39.13 -17.41
CA LYS A 206 -11.24 -40.23 -18.37
C LYS A 206 -9.77 -40.63 -18.46
N GLU A 207 -8.92 -40.12 -17.57
CA GLU A 207 -7.46 -40.32 -17.56
C GLU A 207 -6.78 -39.89 -18.87
N ALA A 208 -7.43 -39.03 -19.66
CA ALA A 208 -6.90 -38.43 -20.89
C ALA A 208 -6.06 -37.17 -20.63
N LEU A 209 -6.06 -36.69 -19.38
CA LEU A 209 -5.09 -35.75 -18.83
C LEU A 209 -4.59 -36.35 -17.51
N THR A 210 -3.27 -36.27 -17.27
CA THR A 210 -2.64 -36.55 -15.98
C THR A 210 -2.92 -35.42 -14.97
N ALA A 211 -2.46 -35.59 -13.71
CA ALA A 211 -2.60 -34.55 -12.68
C ALA A 211 -1.87 -33.25 -13.06
N ASP A 212 -0.63 -33.37 -13.55
CA ASP A 212 0.21 -32.25 -13.94
C ASP A 212 -0.39 -31.52 -15.17
N GLU A 213 -0.85 -32.26 -16.17
CA GLU A 213 -1.54 -31.69 -17.34
C GLU A 213 -2.89 -31.05 -16.97
N TRP A 214 -3.56 -31.52 -15.92
CA TRP A 214 -4.77 -30.90 -15.39
C TRP A 214 -4.48 -29.60 -14.61
N GLU A 215 -3.33 -29.49 -13.94
CA GLU A 215 -2.86 -28.23 -13.36
C GLU A 215 -2.56 -27.19 -14.46
N GLU A 216 -1.80 -27.57 -15.48
CA GLU A 216 -1.52 -26.73 -16.65
C GLU A 216 -2.80 -26.34 -17.42
N PHE A 217 -3.77 -27.26 -17.55
CA PHE A 217 -5.08 -26.94 -18.12
C PHE A 217 -5.80 -25.85 -17.31
N GLN A 218 -5.75 -25.91 -15.97
CA GLN A 218 -6.37 -24.90 -15.11
C GLN A 218 -5.63 -23.55 -15.18
N LEU A 219 -4.30 -23.54 -15.25
CA LEU A 219 -3.51 -22.33 -15.46
C LEU A 219 -3.86 -21.65 -16.79
N ALA A 220 -3.92 -22.42 -17.88
CA ALA A 220 -4.36 -21.92 -19.18
C ALA A 220 -5.81 -21.41 -19.14
N ALA A 221 -6.73 -22.16 -18.54
CA ALA A 221 -8.14 -21.79 -18.37
C ALA A 221 -8.36 -20.60 -17.40
N GLY A 222 -7.34 -20.16 -16.67
CA GLY A 222 -7.37 -18.97 -15.83
C GLY A 222 -7.46 -17.65 -16.61
N THR A 223 -7.20 -17.65 -17.93
CA THR A 223 -7.18 -16.45 -18.77
C THR A 223 -8.21 -16.49 -19.91
N ALA A 224 -8.68 -15.32 -20.33
CA ALA A 224 -9.58 -15.18 -21.48
C ALA A 224 -8.95 -15.64 -22.81
N ALA A 225 -7.62 -15.60 -22.91
CA ALA A 225 -6.88 -16.10 -24.07
C ALA A 225 -6.86 -17.64 -24.07
N GLY A 226 -6.49 -18.25 -22.95
CA GLY A 226 -6.46 -19.71 -22.82
C GLY A 226 -7.84 -20.36 -22.89
N VAL A 227 -8.89 -19.76 -22.30
CA VAL A 227 -10.29 -20.23 -22.47
C VAL A 227 -10.72 -20.24 -23.94
N ARG A 228 -10.33 -19.22 -24.73
CA ARG A 228 -10.57 -19.20 -26.18
C ARG A 228 -9.77 -20.26 -26.93
N MET A 229 -8.51 -20.46 -26.57
CA MET A 229 -7.64 -21.49 -27.14
C MET A 229 -8.22 -22.89 -26.88
N LEU A 230 -8.55 -23.19 -25.63
CA LEU A 230 -9.13 -24.46 -25.20
C LEU A 230 -10.51 -24.71 -25.84
N SER A 231 -11.35 -23.69 -26.01
CA SER A 231 -12.59 -23.84 -26.79
C SER A 231 -12.31 -24.25 -28.23
N LYS A 232 -11.36 -23.59 -28.91
CA LYS A 232 -10.98 -23.97 -30.29
C LYS A 232 -10.44 -25.40 -30.37
N LEU A 233 -9.64 -25.82 -29.39
CA LEU A 233 -9.12 -27.19 -29.31
C LEU A 233 -10.25 -28.22 -29.09
N ARG A 234 -11.22 -27.92 -28.21
CA ARG A 234 -12.43 -28.74 -28.04
C ARG A 234 -13.25 -28.84 -29.33
N ASP A 235 -13.48 -27.72 -30.00
CA ASP A 235 -14.26 -27.69 -31.24
C ASP A 235 -13.53 -28.47 -32.37
N LEU A 236 -12.18 -28.45 -32.40
CA LEU A 236 -11.35 -29.28 -33.29
C LEU A 236 -11.36 -30.77 -32.92
N ALA A 237 -11.53 -31.12 -31.65
CA ALA A 237 -11.62 -32.51 -31.17
C ALA A 237 -12.95 -33.21 -31.55
N GLY A 238 -13.84 -32.54 -32.29
CA GLY A 238 -15.08 -33.12 -32.81
C GLY A 238 -16.25 -33.11 -31.81
N GLU A 239 -16.07 -32.59 -30.59
CA GLU A 239 -17.19 -32.31 -29.70
C GLU A 239 -18.00 -31.13 -30.24
N LYS A 240 -19.17 -31.45 -30.81
CA LYS A 240 -20.06 -30.49 -31.47
C LYS A 240 -20.40 -29.34 -30.53
N SER A 241 -19.92 -28.15 -30.85
CA SER A 241 -20.09 -26.94 -30.05
C SER A 241 -21.56 -26.75 -29.64
N ILE A 242 -21.80 -26.44 -28.37
CA ILE A 242 -23.08 -25.85 -27.95
C ILE A 242 -23.28 -24.61 -28.83
N PRO A 243 -24.45 -24.38 -29.45
CA PRO A 243 -24.68 -23.24 -30.33
C PRO A 243 -24.38 -21.91 -29.62
N MET A 244 -23.16 -21.43 -29.79
CA MET A 244 -22.81 -20.03 -29.64
C MET A 244 -23.23 -19.35 -30.93
N ASP A 245 -23.90 -18.21 -30.82
CA ASP A 245 -24.19 -17.36 -31.96
C ASP A 245 -22.87 -17.09 -32.72
N PRO A 246 -22.81 -17.30 -34.05
CA PRO A 246 -21.60 -17.01 -34.83
C PRO A 246 -21.20 -15.52 -34.73
N MET A 247 -22.11 -14.66 -34.26
CA MET A 247 -21.84 -13.26 -33.91
C MET A 247 -20.85 -13.06 -32.75
N SER A 248 -20.64 -14.05 -31.86
CA SER A 248 -19.69 -13.92 -30.73
C SER A 248 -18.22 -14.15 -31.12
N MET A 249 -17.93 -14.65 -32.33
CA MET A 249 -16.57 -14.87 -32.81
C MET A 249 -15.94 -13.63 -33.45
N SER A 250 -16.72 -12.56 -33.69
CA SER A 250 -16.18 -11.26 -34.10
C SER A 250 -15.98 -10.37 -32.88
N SER A 251 -14.75 -10.30 -32.38
CA SER A 251 -14.36 -9.40 -31.29
C SER A 251 -14.15 -7.95 -31.75
N SER A 252 -15.01 -7.46 -32.66
CA SER A 252 -15.34 -6.03 -32.76
C SER A 252 -16.75 -5.87 -32.22
N VAL A 253 -16.87 -5.34 -31.00
CA VAL A 253 -18.14 -4.79 -30.55
C VAL A 253 -18.37 -3.55 -31.38
N GLY A 254 -19.07 -3.72 -32.51
CA GLY A 254 -19.40 -2.67 -33.45
C GLY A 254 -20.09 -1.53 -32.71
N SER A 255 -19.30 -0.53 -32.33
CA SER A 255 -19.76 0.62 -31.58
C SER A 255 -20.63 1.50 -32.47
N MET A 256 -21.45 2.38 -31.89
CA MET A 256 -22.20 3.34 -32.71
C MET A 256 -21.27 4.24 -33.53
N ALA A 257 -20.02 4.43 -33.09
CA ALA A 257 -18.97 5.12 -33.84
C ALA A 257 -18.49 4.34 -35.08
N GLU A 258 -18.47 3.00 -35.06
CA GLU A 258 -18.19 2.17 -36.26
C GLU A 258 -19.35 2.22 -37.26
N VAL A 259 -20.60 2.26 -36.77
CA VAL A 259 -21.78 2.49 -37.62
C VAL A 259 -21.71 3.87 -38.26
N GLU A 260 -21.43 4.91 -37.48
CA GLU A 260 -21.30 6.29 -37.98
C GLU A 260 -20.11 6.46 -38.94
N ALA A 261 -19.01 5.73 -38.73
CA ALA A 261 -17.88 5.70 -39.65
C ALA A 261 -18.27 5.10 -41.02
N LEU A 262 -19.05 4.01 -41.03
CA LEU A 262 -19.56 3.43 -42.28
C LEU A 262 -20.47 4.41 -43.04
N TYR A 263 -21.36 5.13 -42.35
CA TYR A 263 -22.19 6.17 -42.97
C TYR A 263 -21.41 7.36 -43.54
N LYS A 264 -20.15 7.57 -43.12
CA LYS A 264 -19.27 8.63 -43.65
C LYS A 264 -18.43 8.17 -44.84
N GLU A 265 -18.48 6.90 -45.24
CA GLU A 265 -17.79 6.40 -46.43
C GLU A 265 -18.50 6.88 -47.71
N LYS A 266 -17.72 7.39 -48.67
CA LYS A 266 -18.23 8.09 -49.88
C LYS A 266 -19.13 7.25 -50.79
N ASP A 267 -19.07 5.93 -50.67
CA ASP A 267 -19.83 4.94 -51.43
C ASP A 267 -20.86 4.17 -50.57
N PHE A 268 -21.18 4.64 -49.36
CA PHE A 268 -22.16 3.99 -48.50
C PHE A 268 -23.56 3.92 -49.16
N ASP A 269 -24.03 5.03 -49.74
CA ASP A 269 -25.35 5.11 -50.38
C ASP A 269 -25.47 4.23 -51.64
N THR A 270 -24.35 3.87 -52.25
CA THR A 270 -24.29 3.07 -53.49
C THR A 270 -23.81 1.63 -53.28
N SER A 271 -23.46 1.24 -52.05
CA SER A 271 -22.96 -0.09 -51.71
C SER A 271 -23.94 -0.87 -50.83
N PRO A 272 -24.73 -1.81 -51.42
CA PRO A 272 -25.67 -2.65 -50.67
C PRO A 272 -25.00 -3.48 -49.56
N GLU A 273 -23.72 -3.84 -49.74
CA GLU A 273 -22.97 -4.59 -48.74
C GLU A 273 -22.65 -3.74 -47.49
N LYS A 274 -22.28 -2.47 -47.68
CA LYS A 274 -22.02 -1.54 -46.56
C LYS A 274 -23.31 -1.20 -45.81
N GLN A 275 -24.41 -1.00 -46.53
CA GLN A 275 -25.73 -0.79 -45.95
C GLN A 275 -26.18 -1.99 -45.11
N ARG A 276 -26.09 -3.21 -45.66
CA ARG A 276 -26.40 -4.45 -44.93
C ARG A 276 -25.52 -4.60 -43.68
N LYS A 277 -24.21 -4.35 -43.79
CA LYS A 277 -23.26 -4.43 -42.67
C LYS A 277 -23.58 -3.42 -41.57
N ALA A 278 -23.90 -2.17 -41.90
CA ALA A 278 -24.32 -1.17 -40.91
C ALA A 278 -25.65 -1.56 -40.25
N GLN A 279 -26.61 -2.09 -41.00
CA GLN A 279 -27.90 -2.51 -40.45
C GLN A 279 -27.81 -3.77 -39.57
N GLU A 280 -26.92 -4.72 -39.90
CA GLU A 280 -26.56 -5.84 -39.03
C GLU A 280 -25.91 -5.37 -37.71
N MET A 281 -25.07 -4.33 -37.74
CA MET A 281 -24.51 -3.71 -36.53
C MET A 281 -25.56 -2.97 -35.70
N ILE A 282 -26.45 -2.20 -36.32
CA ILE A 282 -27.57 -1.50 -35.63
C ILE A 282 -28.49 -2.51 -34.95
N ASN A 283 -28.89 -3.58 -35.66
CA ASN A 283 -29.73 -4.63 -35.07
C ASN A 283 -29.04 -5.32 -33.88
N ARG A 284 -27.71 -5.49 -33.91
CA ARG A 284 -26.93 -6.01 -32.78
C ARG A 284 -26.91 -5.04 -31.58
N LEU A 285 -26.84 -3.72 -31.84
CA LEU A 285 -26.89 -2.67 -30.82
C LEU A 285 -28.29 -2.46 -30.22
N ILE A 286 -29.35 -2.83 -30.94
CA ILE A 286 -30.71 -2.88 -30.40
C ILE A 286 -30.89 -4.17 -29.57
N ALA A 287 -30.46 -5.33 -30.10
CA ALA A 287 -30.59 -6.62 -29.41
C ALA A 287 -29.80 -6.71 -28.09
N ASN A 288 -28.70 -5.98 -27.95
CA ASN A 288 -27.94 -5.89 -26.70
C ASN A 288 -28.38 -4.75 -25.76
N GLY A 289 -29.41 -3.98 -26.14
CA GLY A 289 -29.97 -2.88 -25.34
C GLY A 289 -29.14 -1.58 -25.30
N THR A 290 -28.13 -1.43 -26.16
CA THR A 290 -27.33 -0.20 -26.27
C THR A 290 -28.10 0.95 -26.93
N ILE A 291 -29.01 0.62 -27.85
CA ILE A 291 -29.90 1.56 -28.55
C ILE A 291 -31.34 1.07 -28.38
N ARG A 292 -32.30 2.00 -28.24
CA ARG A 292 -33.74 1.73 -28.14
C ARG A 292 -34.48 2.28 -29.36
#